data_AF-A0A920PCD1-F1
#
_entry.id   AF-A0A920PCD1-F1
#
_cell.length_a   1.000
_cell.length_b   1.000
_cell.length_c   1.000
_cell.angle_alpha   90.00
_cell.angle_beta   90.00
_cell.angle_gamma   90.00
#
_symmetry.space_group_name_H-M   'P 1'
#
loop_
_entity.id
_entity.type
_entity.pdbx_description
1 polymer ?
#
loop_
_entity_poly.entity_id
_entity_poly.type
_entity_poly.pdbx_seq_one_letter_code
_entity_poly.pdbx_strand_id
1 'polypeptide(L)'
;MKSEIKSVYLAPKGLNELLVNEVGKVLAVHDRLIFSSEPFIDAHWAQNIWKNTQIISVESINDASKKLKALQKNWCLYSFTLHRRAKLIQEKLDLKPQQPLDFLQRFPKMF
;
A
#
# COMPACT_ATOMS: atom_id res chain seq x y z
N MET A 1 -14.43 -5.59 19.25
CA MET A 1 -14.76 -5.83 17.83
C MET A 1 -13.55 -5.39 17.02
N LYS A 2 -12.88 -6.27 16.27
CA LYS A 2 -11.78 -5.85 15.39
C LYS A 2 -12.40 -5.09 14.23
N SER A 3 -12.24 -3.77 14.20
CA SER A 3 -12.65 -2.96 13.06
C SER A 3 -11.87 -3.44 11.84
N GLU A 4 -12.58 -4.01 10.87
CA GLU A 4 -11.99 -4.47 9.63
C GLU A 4 -11.52 -3.25 8.80
N ILE A 5 -10.29 -3.31 8.30
CA ILE A 5 -9.71 -2.25 7.48
C ILE A 5 -10.26 -2.39 6.06
N LYS A 6 -11.06 -1.42 5.61
CA LYS A 6 -11.67 -1.46 4.28
C LYS A 6 -10.91 -0.59 3.27
N SER A 7 -10.35 0.52 3.73
CA SER A 7 -9.64 1.48 2.90
C SER A 7 -8.40 2.02 3.59
N VAL A 8 -7.37 2.30 2.79
CA VAL A 8 -6.11 2.86 3.26
C VAL A 8 -5.67 3.98 2.33
N TYR A 9 -5.19 5.06 2.91
CA TYR A 9 -4.81 6.26 2.19
C TYR A 9 -3.36 6.61 2.48
N LEU A 10 -2.60 6.95 1.44
CA LEU A 10 -1.24 7.47 1.57
C LEU A 10 -1.27 8.98 1.44
N ALA A 11 -0.87 9.68 2.50
CA ALA A 11 -0.72 11.14 2.48
C ALA A 11 0.55 11.58 1.74
N PRO A 12 0.50 12.68 0.97
CA PRO A 12 1.67 13.45 0.60
C PRO A 12 2.43 13.90 1.86
N LYS A 13 3.74 14.11 1.73
CA LYS A 13 4.58 14.52 2.86
C LYS A 13 4.08 15.86 3.42
N GLY A 14 3.71 15.87 4.71
CA GLY A 14 3.26 17.06 5.42
C GLY A 14 1.76 17.38 5.29
N LEU A 15 0.96 16.57 4.58
CA LEU A 15 -0.47 16.80 4.38
C LEU A 15 -1.37 15.78 5.11
N ASN A 16 -0.83 15.09 6.10
CA ASN A 16 -1.55 14.07 6.86
C ASN A 16 -2.83 14.62 7.50
N GLU A 17 -2.77 15.79 8.12
CA GLU A 17 -3.90 16.38 8.84
C GLU A 17 -5.07 16.70 7.90
N LEU A 18 -4.78 17.23 6.71
CA LEU A 18 -5.80 17.50 5.70
C LEU A 18 -6.50 16.22 5.26
N LEU A 19 -5.71 15.16 5.02
CA LEU A 19 -6.25 13.88 4.60
C LEU A 19 -7.03 13.17 5.71
N VAL A 20 -6.58 13.25 6.97
CA VAL A 20 -7.31 12.73 8.14
C VAL A 20 -8.67 13.43 8.28
N ASN A 21 -8.70 14.76 8.13
CA ASN A 21 -9.93 15.54 8.20
C ASN A 21 -10.90 15.19 7.06
N GLU A 22 -10.39 14.92 5.85
CA GLU A 22 -11.20 14.51 4.69
C GLU A 22 -11.78 13.09 4.85
N VAL A 23 -10.98 12.14 5.34
CA VAL A 23 -11.42 10.75 5.58
C VAL A 23 -12.40 10.64 6.76
N GLY A 24 -12.21 11.47 7.79
CA GLY A 24 -13.05 11.50 8.98
C GLY A 24 -12.83 10.31 9.92
N LYS A 25 -13.41 9.15 9.60
CA LYS A 25 -13.35 7.95 10.46
C LYS A 25 -12.04 7.18 10.27
N VAL A 26 -11.01 7.60 11.01
CA VAL A 26 -9.69 6.97 11.00
C VAL A 26 -9.56 5.95 12.14
N LEU A 27 -9.12 4.73 11.80
CA LEU A 27 -8.80 3.67 12.76
C LEU A 27 -7.40 3.81 13.35
N ALA A 28 -6.44 4.15 12.50
CA ALA A 28 -5.04 4.26 12.85
C ALA A 28 -4.31 5.12 11.83
N VAL A 29 -3.19 5.70 12.27
CA VAL A 29 -2.23 6.40 11.41
C VAL A 29 -0.85 5.80 11.63
N HIS A 30 -0.18 5.43 10.55
CA HIS A 30 1.17 4.85 10.55
C HIS A 30 2.04 5.67 9.63
N ASP A 31 2.80 6.62 10.20
CA ASP A 31 3.53 7.65 9.46
C ASP A 31 2.56 8.42 8.53
N ARG A 32 2.61 8.18 7.21
CA ARG A 32 1.73 8.82 6.21
C ARG A 32 0.55 7.95 5.79
N LEU A 33 0.47 6.73 6.32
CA LEU A 33 -0.56 5.78 5.98
C LEU A 33 -1.74 5.90 6.95
N ILE A 34 -2.93 6.19 6.43
CA ILE A 34 -4.15 6.39 7.20
C ILE A 34 -5.10 5.22 6.93
N PHE A 35 -5.59 4.58 7.98
CA PHE A 35 -6.48 3.42 7.88
C PHE A 35 -7.92 3.81 8.23
N SER A 36 -8.89 3.29 7.48
CA SER A 36 -10.31 3.51 7.73
C SER A 36 -11.10 2.20 7.70
N SER A 37 -12.13 2.12 8.55
CA SER A 37 -13.11 1.02 8.55
C SER A 37 -14.22 1.22 7.52
N GLU A 38 -14.32 2.42 6.95
CA GLU A 38 -15.34 2.75 5.96
C GLU A 38 -14.87 2.39 4.54
N PRO A 39 -15.80 2.17 3.60
CA PRO A 39 -15.48 2.09 2.19
C PRO A 39 -14.65 3.29 1.72
N PHE A 40 -13.84 3.10 0.67
CA PHE A 40 -13.01 4.18 0.17
C PHE A 40 -13.88 5.35 -0.33
N ILE A 41 -13.38 6.55 -0.11
CA ILE A 41 -13.84 7.79 -0.74
C ILE A 41 -12.73 8.27 -1.68
N ASP A 42 -13.10 9.04 -2.71
CA ASP A 42 -12.12 9.68 -3.59
C ASP A 42 -11.57 10.93 -2.88
N ALA A 43 -10.60 10.71 -1.99
CA ALA A 43 -9.96 11.75 -1.21
C ALA A 43 -8.97 12.55 -2.07
N HIS A 44 -9.16 13.88 -2.13
CA HIS A 44 -8.37 14.78 -2.95
C HIS A 44 -6.97 14.99 -2.39
N TRP A 45 -6.82 14.91 -1.06
CA TRP A 45 -5.51 15.06 -0.41
C TRP A 45 -4.70 13.76 -0.40
N ALA A 46 -5.22 12.66 -0.95
CA ALA A 46 -4.51 11.38 -0.99
C ALA A 46 -3.54 11.31 -2.18
N GLN A 47 -2.29 10.94 -1.90
CA GLN A 47 -1.31 10.59 -2.93
C GLN A 47 -1.65 9.24 -3.59
N ASN A 48 -2.19 8.31 -2.81
CA ASN A 48 -2.63 7.01 -3.30
C ASN A 48 -3.78 6.51 -2.40
N ILE A 49 -4.74 5.82 -3.02
CA ILE A 49 -5.91 5.25 -2.34
C ILE A 49 -5.92 3.75 -2.60
N TRP A 50 -5.78 2.97 -1.54
CA TRP A 50 -5.84 1.52 -1.59
C TRP A 50 -7.24 1.05 -1.23
N LYS A 51 -7.87 0.39 -2.21
CA LYS A 51 -9.23 -0.13 -2.14
C LYS A 51 -9.16 -1.61 -1.78
N ASN A 52 -10.16 -2.12 -1.05
CA ASN A 52 -10.28 -3.54 -0.70
C ASN A 52 -9.02 -4.10 -0.02
N THR A 53 -8.50 -3.38 0.97
CA THR A 53 -7.28 -3.79 1.68
C THR A 53 -7.49 -5.03 2.52
N GLN A 54 -6.49 -5.91 2.57
CA GLN A 54 -6.54 -7.14 3.34
C GLN A 54 -5.35 -7.26 4.30
N ILE A 55 -5.61 -7.80 5.49
CA ILE A 55 -4.58 -8.10 6.49
C ILE A 55 -4.19 -9.57 6.34
N ILE A 56 -2.91 -9.83 6.10
CA ILE A 56 -2.37 -11.18 5.98
C ILE A 56 -1.47 -11.47 7.18
N SER A 57 -1.80 -12.51 7.95
CA SER A 57 -0.90 -13.01 8.99
C SER A 57 0.28 -13.75 8.37
N VAL A 58 1.48 -13.47 8.86
CA VAL A 58 2.75 -13.97 8.33
C VAL A 58 3.62 -14.47 9.47
N GLU A 59 4.08 -15.71 9.37
CA GLU A 59 4.90 -16.34 10.41
C GLU A 59 6.40 -16.12 10.16
N SER A 60 6.83 -16.23 8.91
CA SER A 60 8.23 -16.07 8.50
C SER A 60 8.38 -15.23 7.24
N ILE A 61 9.61 -14.80 6.93
CA ILE A 61 9.94 -14.08 5.69
C ILE A 61 9.58 -14.92 4.45
N ASN A 62 9.84 -16.23 4.51
CA ASN A 62 9.50 -17.17 3.42
C ASN A 62 8.00 -17.31 3.24
N ASP A 63 7.26 -17.42 4.34
CA ASP A 63 5.80 -17.49 4.33
C ASP A 63 5.19 -16.22 3.70
N ALA A 64 5.70 -15.04 4.08
CA ALA A 64 5.27 -13.77 3.49
C ALA A 64 5.45 -13.75 1.97
N SER A 65 6.64 -14.10 1.49
CA SER A 65 6.96 -14.11 0.07
C SER A 65 6.06 -15.10 -0.69
N LYS A 66 5.84 -16.30 -0.16
CA LYS A 66 4.94 -17.30 -0.77
C LYS A 66 3.50 -16.78 -0.88
N LYS A 67 2.94 -16.25 0.21
CA LYS A 67 1.57 -15.70 0.25
C LYS A 67 1.40 -14.53 -0.71
N LEU A 68 2.36 -13.60 -0.75
CA LEU A 68 2.32 -12.46 -1.66
C LEU A 68 2.46 -12.89 -3.13
N LYS A 69 3.36 -13.82 -3.45
CA LYS A 69 3.53 -14.35 -4.81
C LYS A 69 2.28 -15.09 -5.32
N ALA A 70 1.56 -15.76 -4.42
CA ALA A 70 0.31 -16.46 -4.76
C ALA A 70 -0.81 -15.48 -5.15
N LEU A 71 -0.81 -14.27 -4.60
CA LEU A 71 -1.78 -13.23 -4.91
C LEU A 71 -1.45 -12.50 -6.22
N GLN A 72 -0.22 -12.00 -6.36
CA GLN A 72 0.27 -11.36 -7.58
C GLN A 72 1.80 -11.25 -7.60
N LYS A 73 2.35 -10.75 -8.71
CA LYS A 73 3.80 -10.57 -8.91
C LYS A 73 4.26 -9.12 -8.77
N ASN A 74 3.36 -8.15 -8.91
CA ASN A 74 3.68 -6.72 -8.90
C ASN A 74 3.47 -6.15 -7.50
N TRP A 75 4.54 -6.10 -6.72
CA TRP A 75 4.51 -5.55 -5.36
C TRP A 75 5.39 -4.32 -5.23
N CYS A 76 4.89 -3.33 -4.49
CA CYS A 76 5.64 -2.16 -4.05
C CYS A 76 5.67 -2.15 -2.51
N LEU A 77 6.85 -1.90 -1.93
CA LEU A 77 7.02 -1.88 -0.49
C LEU A 77 6.76 -0.48 0.08
N TYR A 78 5.85 -0.40 1.04
CA TYR A 78 5.78 0.70 2.01
C TYR A 78 6.11 0.14 3.40
N SER A 79 7.23 0.55 4.01
CA SER A 79 7.62 0.08 5.34
C SER A 79 7.47 1.20 6.37
N PHE A 80 6.62 0.98 7.38
CA PHE A 80 6.48 1.86 8.54
C PHE A 80 7.33 1.38 9.73
N THR A 81 7.33 0.07 9.97
CA THR A 81 8.08 -0.60 11.05
C THR A 81 8.83 -1.81 10.51
N LEU A 82 9.75 -2.36 11.31
CA LEU A 82 10.47 -3.60 11.00
C LEU A 82 11.18 -3.56 9.62
N HIS A 83 11.80 -2.43 9.30
CA HIS A 83 12.37 -2.12 7.98
C HIS A 83 13.26 -3.25 7.42
N ARG A 84 14.10 -3.85 8.29
CA ARG A 84 14.95 -4.98 7.89
C ARG A 84 14.14 -6.19 7.44
N ARG A 85 13.09 -6.57 8.19
CA ARG A 85 12.24 -7.72 7.86
C ARG A 85 11.44 -7.45 6.58
N ALA A 86 10.92 -6.23 6.43
CA ALA A 86 10.22 -5.80 5.23
C ALA A 86 11.11 -5.86 3.97
N LYS A 87 12.36 -5.38 4.07
CA LYS A 87 13.35 -5.45 3.00
C LYS A 87 13.66 -6.89 2.59
N LEU A 88 13.87 -7.80 3.54
CA LEU A 88 14.13 -9.22 3.26
C LEU A 88 12.94 -9.92 2.56
N ILE A 89 11.70 -9.50 2.85
CA ILE A 89 10.53 -9.98 2.12
C ILE A 89 10.57 -9.47 0.68
N GLN A 90 10.83 -8.17 0.50
CA GLN A 90 10.92 -7.53 -0.81
C GLN A 90 12.00 -8.18 -1.70
N GLU A 91 13.19 -8.46 -1.15
CA GLU A 91 14.28 -9.14 -1.86
C GLU A 91 13.90 -10.54 -2.35
N LYS A 92 12.95 -11.21 -1.68
CA LYS A 92 12.43 -12.52 -2.11
C LYS A 92 11.28 -12.43 -3.10
N LEU A 93 10.64 -11.27 -3.24
CA LEU A 93 9.68 -11.04 -4.31
C LEU A 93 10.52 -10.82 -5.56
N ASP A 94 10.35 -11.68 -6.58
CA ASP A 94 11.10 -11.58 -7.84
C ASP A 94 10.57 -10.38 -8.64
N LEU A 95 10.78 -9.17 -8.11
CA LEU A 95 10.24 -7.92 -8.64
C LEU A 95 10.90 -7.65 -9.98
N LYS A 96 10.09 -7.63 -11.04
CA LYS A 96 10.56 -7.17 -12.34
C LYS A 96 10.75 -5.65 -12.27
N PRO A 97 11.95 -5.13 -12.58
CA PRO A 97 12.11 -3.69 -12.73
C PRO A 97 11.18 -3.21 -13.84
N GLN A 98 10.44 -2.14 -13.56
CA GLN A 98 9.65 -1.47 -14.60
C GLN A 98 10.59 -0.56 -15.38
N GLN A 99 10.56 -0.66 -16.71
CA GLN A 99 11.26 0.30 -17.55
C GLN A 99 10.57 1.66 -17.41
N PRO A 100 11.33 2.74 -17.14
CA PRO A 100 10.76 4.08 -17.16
C PRO A 100 10.21 4.37 -18.56
N LEU A 101 9.06 5.04 -18.59
CA LEU A 101 8.45 5.52 -19.83
C LEU A 101 9.00 6.91 -20.14
N ASP A 102 9.48 7.11 -21.36
CA ASP A 102 9.92 8.44 -21.79
C ASP A 102 8.73 9.39 -21.92
N PHE A 103 8.97 10.68 -21.68
CA PHE A 103 7.95 11.69 -21.86
C PHE A 103 7.47 11.72 -23.32
N LEU A 104 6.15 11.83 -23.53
CA LEU A 104 5.46 11.69 -24.82
C LEU A 104 5.51 10.30 -25.47
N GLN A 105 6.15 9.30 -24.87
CA GLN A 105 6.08 7.94 -25.38
C GLN A 105 4.66 7.41 -25.23
N ARG A 106 4.17 6.71 -26.26
CA ARG A 106 2.87 6.05 -26.21
C ARG A 106 2.88 4.98 -25.12
N PHE A 107 1.86 4.98 -24.28
CA PHE A 107 1.70 3.91 -23.29
C PHE A 107 1.69 2.55 -23.99
N PRO A 108 2.51 1.59 -23.50
CA PRO A 108 2.49 0.23 -24.04
C PRO A 108 1.08 -0.35 -23.87
N LYS A 109 0.59 -1.07 -24.89
CA LYS A 109 -0.67 -1.80 -24.78
C LYS A 109 -0.53 -2.82 -23.65
N MET A 110 -1.32 -2.70 -22.60
CA MET A 110 -1.54 -3.79 -21.65
C MET A 110 -2.25 -4.92 -22.38
N PHE A 111 -1.74 -6.14 -22.22
CA PHE A 111 -2.30 -7.37 -22.80
C PHE A 111 -3.71 -7.65 -22.28
#